data_AF-A0A6L2KCJ6-F1
#
_entry.id   AF-A0A6L2KCJ6-F1
#
_cell.length_a   1.000
_cell.length_b   1.000
_cell.length_c   1.000
_cell.angle_alpha   90.00
_cell.angle_beta   90.00
_cell.angle_gamma   90.00
#
_symmetry.space_group_name_H-M   'P 1'
#
loop_
_entity.id
_entity.type
_entity.pdbx_description
1 polymer ?
#
loop_
_entity_poly.entity_id
_entity_poly.type
_entity_poly.pdbx_seq_one_letter_code
_entity_poly.pdbx_strand_id
1 'polypeptide(L)'
;MLKFLVPGGILSLRSSRIVPLECTMVSGPEAQPFDFIQTAEERIKVAIHPEYPKQTIPIGSTLTGEGRKALYGLLRRNLDIFAWKPEDMTGVPRRLAKHRLNIQEGCLSVRQKKEAKHQKGTRLYKKK
;
A
#
# COMPACT_ATOMS: atom_id res chain seq x y z
N MET A 1 -12.00 8.45 -15.52
CA MET A 1 -13.37 8.68 -16.01
C MET A 1 -13.93 7.36 -16.49
N LEU A 2 -14.94 6.83 -15.80
CA LEU A 2 -15.63 5.57 -16.09
C LEU A 2 -17.08 5.91 -16.46
N LYS A 3 -17.63 5.30 -17.52
CA LYS A 3 -18.99 5.57 -17.99
C LYS A 3 -19.81 4.29 -17.99
N PHE A 4 -21.09 4.37 -17.64
CA PHE A 4 -22.01 3.23 -17.66
C PHE A 4 -23.39 3.67 -18.14
N LEU A 5 -24.04 2.77 -18.89
CA LEU A 5 -25.40 2.96 -19.38
C LEU A 5 -26.38 2.65 -18.25
N VAL A 6 -27.28 3.58 -17.98
CA VAL A 6 -28.40 3.43 -17.05
C VAL A 6 -29.71 3.73 -17.79
N PRO A 7 -30.88 3.30 -17.30
CA PRO A 7 -32.17 3.54 -17.99
C PRO A 7 -32.52 5.02 -18.26
N GLY A 8 -31.76 5.97 -17.71
CA GLY A 8 -31.89 7.42 -17.98
C GLY A 8 -30.74 8.05 -18.78
N GLY A 9 -29.85 7.26 -19.40
CA GLY A 9 -28.73 7.76 -20.20
C GLY A 9 -27.36 7.24 -19.77
N ILE A 10 -26.30 8.01 -20.02
CA ILE A 10 -24.92 7.62 -19.67
C ILE A 10 -24.50 8.32 -18.39
N LEU A 11 -24.29 7.55 -17.31
CA LEU A 11 -23.67 8.07 -16.10
C LEU A 11 -22.15 8.13 -16.29
N SER A 12 -21.54 9.28 -16.01
CA SER A 12 -20.08 9.49 -16.16
C SER A 12 -19.42 9.75 -14.80
N LEU A 13 -18.70 8.77 -14.27
CA LEU A 13 -17.89 8.89 -13.06
C LEU A 13 -16.52 9.52 -13.39
N ARG A 14 -16.32 10.80 -13.05
CA ARG A 14 -15.01 11.46 -13.14
C ARG A 14 -14.28 11.35 -11.79
N SER A 15 -13.38 10.37 -11.66
CA SER A 15 -12.36 10.42 -10.61
C SER A 15 -11.30 11.45 -10.99
N SER A 16 -11.27 12.58 -10.28
CA SER A 16 -10.31 13.67 -10.47
C SER A 16 -9.22 13.71 -9.40
N ARG A 17 -9.11 12.70 -8.53
CA ARG A 17 -8.12 12.68 -7.44
C ARG A 17 -7.68 11.25 -7.14
N ILE A 18 -6.43 10.93 -7.49
CA ILE A 18 -5.63 10.01 -6.69
C ILE A 18 -5.07 10.87 -5.57
N VAL A 19 -5.85 11.05 -4.51
CA VAL A 19 -5.25 11.20 -3.19
C VAL A 19 -5.32 9.78 -2.63
N PRO A 20 -4.22 9.18 -2.16
CA PRO A 20 -4.33 8.03 -1.29
C PRO A 20 -5.16 8.52 -0.11
N LEU A 21 -6.44 8.15 -0.04
CA LEU A 21 -7.15 8.20 1.22
C LEU A 21 -6.44 7.17 2.08
N GLU A 22 -5.56 7.67 2.94
CA GLU A 22 -5.08 6.93 4.09
C GLU A 22 -6.32 6.27 4.72
N CYS A 23 -6.28 4.95 4.88
CA CYS A 23 -7.33 4.23 5.57
C CYS A 23 -7.21 4.53 7.06
N THR A 24 -7.68 5.70 7.47
CA THR A 24 -7.86 6.04 8.88
C THR A 24 -9.17 5.42 9.34
N MET A 25 -9.09 4.53 10.32
CA MET A 25 -10.26 4.02 11.04
C MET A 25 -10.99 5.21 11.65
N VAL A 26 -12.19 5.52 11.15
CA VAL A 26 -13.05 6.57 11.73
C VAL A 26 -13.67 6.00 13.00
N SER A 27 -13.13 6.41 14.13
CA SER A 27 -13.85 6.49 15.39
C SER A 27 -13.51 7.83 16.03
N GLY A 28 -14.38 8.84 15.84
CA GLY A 28 -14.37 10.10 16.59
C GLY A 28 -14.28 11.38 15.73
N PRO A 29 -15.06 12.44 16.03
CA PRO A 29 -15.01 13.70 15.31
C PRO A 29 -14.03 14.68 15.97
N GLU A 30 -12.92 14.99 15.31
CA GLU A 30 -12.41 16.37 15.17
C GLU A 30 -11.22 16.38 14.21
N ALA A 31 -11.41 17.03 13.06
CA ALA A 31 -10.38 17.20 12.05
C ALA A 31 -9.56 18.45 12.38
N GLN A 32 -8.45 18.27 13.10
CA GLN A 32 -7.37 19.24 13.04
C GLN A 32 -6.53 18.95 11.79
N PRO A 33 -6.16 19.96 10.99
CA PRO A 33 -5.18 19.78 9.92
C PRO A 33 -3.88 19.33 10.59
N PHE A 34 -3.53 18.05 10.42
CA PHE A 34 -2.22 17.57 10.81
C PHE A 34 -1.24 18.14 9.79
N ASP A 35 -0.75 19.34 10.06
CA ASP A 35 0.42 19.88 9.39
C ASP A 35 1.53 18.87 9.65
N PHE A 36 1.85 18.05 8.65
CA PHE A 36 3.13 17.35 8.63
C PHE A 36 4.18 18.45 8.54
N ILE A 37 4.61 18.96 9.69
CA ILE A 37 5.88 19.65 9.76
C ILE A 37 6.87 18.61 9.26
N GLN A 38 7.35 18.82 8.04
CA GLN A 38 8.45 18.05 7.49
C GLN A 38 9.73 18.55 8.17
N THR A 39 9.76 18.47 9.50
CA THR A 39 10.99 18.52 10.26
C THR A 39 11.73 17.27 9.83
N ALA A 40 12.89 17.44 9.20
CA ALA A 40 13.80 16.34 8.97
C ALA A 40 14.29 15.84 10.33
N GLU A 41 13.46 15.03 11.00
CA GLU A 41 13.82 14.38 12.25
C GLU A 41 15.10 13.59 11.98
N GLU A 42 16.14 13.89 12.74
CA GLU A 42 17.41 13.19 12.64
C GLU A 42 17.16 11.71 12.96
N ARG A 43 17.63 10.80 12.10
CA ARG A 43 17.37 9.36 12.21
C ARG A 43 18.68 8.59 12.20
N ILE A 44 18.79 7.63 13.11
CA ILE A 44 19.96 6.77 13.28
C ILE A 44 19.69 5.46 12.54
N LYS A 45 20.65 5.03 11.71
CA LYS A 45 20.56 3.75 10.99
C LYS A 45 20.99 2.61 11.91
N VAL A 46 20.14 1.60 12.06
CA VAL A 46 20.42 0.43 12.90
C VAL A 46 20.20 -0.86 12.12
N ALA A 47 21.17 -1.77 12.18
CA ALA A 47 21.05 -3.12 11.62
C ALA A 47 20.41 -4.07 12.65
N ILE A 48 19.31 -4.70 12.27
CA ILE A 48 18.53 -5.58 13.16
C ILE A 48 18.76 -7.05 12.84
N HIS A 49 18.97 -7.38 11.56
CA HIS A 49 19.27 -8.73 11.13
C HIS A 49 20.79 -8.99 11.11
N PRO A 50 21.31 -9.98 11.85
CA PRO A 50 22.74 -10.24 11.93
C PRO A 50 23.35 -10.70 10.60
N GLU A 51 22.59 -11.45 9.79
CA GLU A 51 23.06 -11.96 8.49
C GLU A 51 23.03 -10.90 7.38
N TYR A 52 22.25 -9.83 7.56
CA TYR A 52 22.08 -8.76 6.58
C TYR A 52 22.44 -7.38 7.18
N PRO A 53 23.69 -7.18 7.65
CA PRO A 53 24.07 -5.98 8.39
C PRO A 53 24.02 -4.69 7.56
N LYS A 54 24.03 -4.81 6.23
CA LYS A 54 23.88 -3.67 5.30
C LYS A 54 22.43 -3.18 5.21
N GLN A 55 21.46 -3.98 5.62
CA GLN A 55 20.04 -3.63 5.61
C GLN A 55 19.68 -2.97 6.94
N THR A 56 19.78 -1.65 6.97
CA THR A 56 19.52 -0.86 8.18
C THR A 56 18.16 -0.19 8.15
N ILE A 57 17.52 -0.10 9.32
CA ILE A 57 16.27 0.62 9.51
C ILE A 57 16.58 1.97 10.18
N PRO A 58 16.03 3.09 9.67
CA PRO A 58 16.17 4.38 10.33
C PRO A 58 15.25 4.46 11.55
N ILE A 59 15.83 4.73 12.71
CA ILE A 59 15.14 4.91 14.00
C ILE A 59 15.27 6.38 14.41
N GLY A 60 14.20 6.98 14.93
CA GLY A 60 14.22 8.37 15.39
C GLY A 60 15.31 8.62 16.44
N SER A 61 16.13 9.65 16.22
CA SER A 61 17.19 10.05 17.17
C SER A 61 16.63 10.55 18.50
N THR A 62 15.42 11.09 18.48
CA THR A 62 14.68 11.63 19.63
C THR A 62 14.31 10.57 20.66
N LEU A 63 14.38 9.28 20.32
CA LEU A 63 14.15 8.20 21.28
C LEU A 63 15.25 8.14 22.34
N THR A 64 14.83 8.05 23.60
CA THR A 64 15.72 7.78 24.74
C THR A 64 16.50 6.47 24.54
N GLY A 65 17.65 6.32 25.21
CA GLY A 65 18.46 5.11 25.11
C GLY A 65 17.68 3.84 25.46
N GLU A 66 16.83 3.90 26.48
CA GLU A 66 15.94 2.81 26.87
C GLU A 66 14.87 2.52 25.82
N GLY A 67 14.19 3.57 25.31
CA GLY A 67 13.20 3.42 24.25
C GLY A 67 13.81 2.80 22.98
N ARG A 68 15.02 3.21 22.62
CA ARG A 68 15.77 2.64 21.50
C ARG A 68 16.11 1.17 21.72
N LYS A 69 16.53 0.79 22.94
CA LYS A 69 16.83 -0.60 23.31
C LYS A 69 15.56 -1.47 23.28
N ALA A 70 14.45 -0.96 23.81
CA ALA A 70 13.16 -1.65 23.79
C ALA A 70 12.66 -1.86 22.35
N LEU A 71 12.72 -0.82 21.52
CA LEU A 71 12.36 -0.89 20.10
C LEU A 71 13.26 -1.86 19.34
N TYR A 72 14.58 -1.79 19.53
CA TYR A 72 15.51 -2.74 18.92
C TYR A 72 15.19 -4.19 19.33
N GLY A 73 14.92 -4.43 20.61
CA GLY A 73 14.52 -5.76 21.10
C GLY A 73 13.17 -6.21 20.53
N LEU A 74 12.20 -5.31 20.33
CA LEU A 74 10.92 -5.62 19.70
C LEU A 74 11.13 -6.04 18.23
N LEU A 75 11.86 -5.23 17.47
CA LEU A 75 12.12 -5.51 16.05
C LEU A 75 12.92 -6.80 15.86
N ARG A 76 13.90 -7.06 16.73
CA ARG A 76 14.68 -8.31 16.71
C ARG A 76 13.86 -9.55 17.08
N ARG A 77 12.83 -9.41 17.92
CA ARG A 77 11.91 -10.52 18.27
C ARG A 77 10.93 -10.87 17.14
N ASN A 78 10.75 -9.97 16.18
CA ASN A 78 9.82 -10.11 15.06
C ASN A 78 10.54 -10.04 13.71
N LEU A 79 11.74 -10.62 13.62
CA LEU A 79 12.56 -10.58 12.39
C LEU A 79 11.88 -11.26 11.20
N ASP A 80 11.03 -12.26 11.48
CA ASP A 80 10.28 -13.07 10.53
C ASP A 80 9.12 -12.33 9.84
N ILE A 81 8.70 -11.17 10.37
CA ILE A 81 7.66 -10.33 9.77
C ILE A 81 8.22 -9.53 8.57
N PHE A 82 9.52 -9.25 8.56
CA PHE A 82 10.16 -8.45 7.53
C PHE A 82 10.67 -9.31 6.39
N ALA A 83 10.71 -8.72 5.19
CA ALA A 83 11.33 -9.34 4.02
C ALA A 83 12.76 -8.83 3.85
N TRP A 84 13.76 -9.67 4.16
CA TRP A 84 15.18 -9.34 4.06
C TRP A 84 15.76 -9.73 2.69
N LYS A 85 15.18 -10.73 2.04
CA LYS A 85 15.51 -11.13 0.67
C LYS A 85 14.23 -11.27 -0.17
N PRO A 86 14.33 -11.26 -1.52
CA PRO A 86 13.16 -11.40 -2.38
C PRO A 86 12.31 -12.64 -2.08
N GLU A 87 12.94 -13.73 -1.63
CA GLU A 87 12.28 -14.98 -1.26
C GLU A 87 11.34 -14.84 -0.05
N ASP A 88 11.60 -13.89 0.85
CA ASP A 88 10.77 -13.64 2.02
C ASP A 88 9.45 -12.92 1.64
N MET A 89 9.37 -12.35 0.44
CA MET A 89 8.14 -11.75 -0.09
C MET A 89 7.20 -12.82 -0.66
N THR A 90 6.69 -13.72 0.18
CA THR A 90 5.83 -14.84 -0.23
C THR A 90 4.45 -14.43 -0.75
N GLY A 91 4.12 -13.14 -0.68
CA GLY A 91 2.82 -12.60 -1.03
C GLY A 91 1.71 -13.06 -0.09
N VAL A 92 0.48 -12.64 -0.39
CA VAL A 92 -0.69 -13.04 0.40
C VAL A 92 -1.14 -14.44 -0.06
N PRO A 93 -1.33 -15.40 0.86
CA PRO A 93 -1.82 -16.73 0.51
C PRO A 93 -3.09 -16.67 -0.33
N ARG A 94 -3.17 -17.47 -1.41
CA ARG A 94 -4.32 -17.50 -2.32
C ARG A 94 -5.65 -17.72 -1.59
N ARG A 95 -5.67 -18.51 -0.53
CA ARG A 95 -6.87 -18.73 0.29
C ARG A 95 -7.43 -17.44 0.92
N LEU A 96 -6.57 -16.47 1.22
CA LEU A 96 -6.95 -15.16 1.77
C LEU A 96 -7.25 -14.14 0.66
N ALA A 97 -6.47 -14.17 -0.42
CA ALA A 97 -6.65 -13.25 -1.54
C ALA A 97 -7.81 -13.64 -2.47
N LYS A 98 -8.25 -14.91 -2.47
CA LYS A 98 -9.33 -15.39 -3.32
C LYS A 98 -10.67 -14.94 -2.77
N HIS A 99 -11.29 -13.98 -3.45
CA HIS A 99 -12.69 -13.62 -3.23
C HIS A 99 -13.60 -14.25 -4.29
N ARG A 100 -14.79 -14.71 -3.91
CA ARG A 100 -15.83 -15.11 -4.86
C ARG A 100 -16.63 -13.87 -5.24
N LEU A 101 -16.69 -13.57 -6.55
CA LEU A 101 -17.58 -12.52 -7.03
C LEU A 101 -19.03 -13.02 -6.94
N ASN A 102 -19.93 -12.17 -6.48
CA ASN A 102 -21.36 -12.50 -6.41
C ASN A 102 -22.00 -12.32 -7.81
N ILE A 103 -21.72 -13.25 -8.71
CA ILE A 103 -22.23 -13.27 -10.09
C ILE A 103 -23.26 -14.38 -10.18
N GLN A 104 -24.38 -14.11 -10.86
CA GLN A 104 -25.40 -15.12 -11.13
C GLN A 104 -24.82 -16.24 -12.01
N GLU A 105 -25.08 -17.50 -11.61
CA GLU A 105 -24.69 -18.67 -12.39
C GLU A 105 -25.30 -18.62 -13.79
N GLY A 106 -24.48 -18.85 -14.81
CA GLY A 106 -24.90 -18.79 -16.22
C GLY A 106 -24.78 -17.42 -16.89
N CYS A 107 -24.34 -16.35 -16.20
CA CYS A 107 -24.04 -15.08 -16.85
C CYS A 107 -22.90 -15.22 -17.88
N LEU A 108 -23.14 -14.74 -19.11
CA LEU A 108 -22.14 -14.73 -20.17
C LEU A 108 -21.07 -13.65 -19.92
N SER A 109 -19.82 -13.96 -20.23
CA SER A 109 -18.73 -12.99 -20.14
C SER A 109 -18.89 -11.88 -21.20
N VAL A 110 -18.89 -10.62 -20.78
CA VAL A 110 -18.96 -9.48 -21.69
C VAL A 110 -17.55 -8.97 -22.01
N ARG A 111 -17.16 -9.02 -23.30
CA ARG A 111 -15.89 -8.44 -23.77
C ARG A 111 -16.04 -6.93 -23.95
N GLN A 112 -15.50 -6.14 -23.03
CA GLN A 112 -15.43 -4.68 -23.19
C GLN A 112 -14.25 -4.28 -24.09
N LYS A 113 -14.51 -3.49 -25.14
CA LYS A 113 -13.46 -2.92 -25.99
C LYS A 113 -12.69 -1.87 -25.18
N LYS A 114 -11.38 -2.07 -25.02
CA LYS A 114 -10.50 -1.04 -24.44
C LYS A 114 -10.48 0.16 -25.39
N GLU A 115 -11.03 1.29 -24.96
CA GLU A 115 -10.87 2.54 -25.69
C GLU A 115 -9.40 2.97 -25.66
N ALA A 116 -8.85 3.30 -26.83
CA ALA A 116 -7.52 3.89 -26.94
C ALA A 116 -7.59 5.31 -26.37
N LYS A 117 -7.19 5.49 -25.11
CA LYS A 117 -6.87 6.82 -24.62
C LYS A 117 -5.66 7.33 -25.42
N HIS A 118 -5.78 8.55 -25.94
CA HIS A 118 -4.71 9.26 -26.65
C HIS A 118 -3.39 9.09 -25.89
N GLN A 119 -2.37 8.57 -26.57
CA GLN A 119 -1.11 8.14 -25.99
C GLN A 119 -0.35 9.34 -25.39
N LYS A 120 -0.55 9.59 -24.10
CA LYS A 120 0.49 10.16 -23.25
C LYS A 120 0.73 9.20 -22.10
N GLY A 121 1.69 8.30 -22.30
CA GLY A 121 2.32 7.48 -21.27
C GLY A 121 1.65 6.13 -20.99
N THR A 122 2.03 5.09 -21.71
CA THR A 122 1.92 3.71 -21.20
C THR A 122 3.32 3.14 -21.05
N ARG A 123 3.80 3.04 -19.80
CA ARG A 123 4.98 2.22 -19.49
C ARG A 123 4.56 0.76 -19.55
N LEU A 124 5.07 0.05 -20.55
CA LEU A 124 4.93 -1.39 -20.69
C LEU A 124 5.89 -2.06 -19.71
N TYR A 125 5.36 -2.78 -18.71
CA TYR A 125 6.16 -3.72 -17.93
C TYR A 125 6.19 -5.05 -18.70
N LYS A 126 7.36 -5.42 -19.24
CA LYS A 126 7.61 -6.78 -19.73
C LYS A 126 7.83 -7.68 -18.50
N LYS A 127 7.03 -8.73 -18.38
CA LYS A 127 7.32 -9.87 -17.50
C LYS A 127 8.47 -10.65 -18.16
N LYS A 128 9.58 -10.81 -17.44
CA LYS A 128 10.63 -11.78 -17.78
C LYS A 128 10.12 -13.19 -17.51
#